data_AF-A0A929IEY7-F1
#
_entry.id   AF-A0A929IEY7-F1
#
_cell.length_a   1.000
_cell.length_b   1.000
_cell.length_c   1.000
_cell.angle_alpha   90.00
_cell.angle_beta   90.00
_cell.angle_gamma   90.00
#
_symmetry.space_group_name_H-M   'P 1'
#
loop_
_entity.id
_entity.type
_entity.pdbx_description
1 polymer ?
#
loop_
_entity_poly.entity_id
_entity_poly.type
_entity_poly.pdbx_seq_one_letter_code
_entity_poly.pdbx_strand_id
1 'polypeptide(L)'
;MKKMSYVLHNGPAHLGLDIGSVSVNTVLIDSEKNVVFDDYTRTKGDPLRTTAEVLAGLLSSVPCENIVSCSVTGTGGLLVASQLKAAFVNEIIAHAKAVEWFHPEVRTIIEMGGEDAKLILVDQKGTGELAVDDFAMNTLCAAGTGSFLDQQAHRLGYTIEEFSSLALRSETPPRIAGRCSVFAKTDMIHLQQGAVPDYEIIAGLCFAMARNLKSNIGKGKKFVPPVCFQGGVAANLGVRRAFESVLNLASGELIIPEHLFSMGAIGASLMSMENTQAMRAFHGIERLKDYIDNHVSAAKRLPPLSIREKEKEAGPGSETGKAGGAVRDGRIDVYLGLDVGSISTNVVLIDSHKNLVAKTYLMTAGRPLEAVQKGLSIIGEKWAGRVRV
;
A
#
# COMPACT_ATOMS: atom_id res chain seq x y z
N MET A 1 -4.24 -5.53 13.43
CA MET A 1 -4.73 -4.26 14.00
C MET A 1 -5.79 -4.56 15.05
N LYS A 2 -5.70 -3.94 16.24
CA LYS A 2 -6.75 -4.02 17.27
C LYS A 2 -8.03 -3.42 16.68
N LYS A 3 -9.14 -4.17 16.65
CA LYS A 3 -10.46 -3.53 16.63
C LYS A 3 -10.54 -2.74 17.93
N MET A 4 -10.48 -1.42 17.86
CA MET A 4 -10.89 -0.62 19.02
C MET A 4 -12.35 -0.99 19.29
N SER A 5 -12.59 -1.50 20.48
CA SER A 5 -13.94 -1.71 20.99
C SER A 5 -14.64 -0.35 20.93
N TYR A 6 -15.76 -0.28 20.22
CA TYR A 6 -16.63 0.90 20.21
C TYR A 6 -16.91 1.29 21.67
N VAL A 7 -16.27 2.36 22.15
CA VAL A 7 -16.62 2.91 23.45
C VAL A 7 -17.95 3.60 23.23
N LEU A 8 -18.98 3.20 23.98
CA LEU A 8 -20.29 3.86 23.94
C LEU A 8 -20.09 5.34 24.25
N HIS A 9 -20.25 6.20 23.25
CA HIS A 9 -20.20 7.64 23.42
C HIS A 9 -21.62 8.20 23.43
N ASN A 10 -22.03 8.69 24.60
CA ASN A 10 -23.38 9.22 24.84
C ASN A 10 -23.47 10.76 24.70
N GLY A 11 -22.37 11.42 24.32
CA GLY A 11 -22.30 12.87 24.14
C GLY A 11 -22.30 13.32 22.67
N PRO A 12 -22.43 14.63 22.40
CA PRO A 12 -22.30 15.18 21.06
C PRO A 12 -20.86 15.00 20.52
N ALA A 13 -20.76 14.43 19.33
CA ALA A 13 -19.50 14.14 18.64
C ALA A 13 -19.52 14.60 17.17
N HIS A 14 -18.32 14.88 16.65
CA HIS A 14 -18.07 15.34 15.30
C HIS A 14 -17.40 14.23 14.48
N LEU A 15 -18.05 13.80 13.40
CA LEU A 15 -17.56 12.78 12.49
C LEU A 15 -16.58 13.38 11.49
N GLY A 16 -15.36 12.84 11.48
CA GLY A 16 -14.34 13.11 10.47
C GLY A 16 -14.15 11.88 9.58
N LEU A 17 -14.10 12.10 8.26
CA LEU A 17 -13.84 11.06 7.28
C LEU A 17 -12.70 11.50 6.36
N ASP A 18 -11.76 10.60 6.12
CA ASP A 18 -10.75 10.74 5.08
C ASP A 18 -10.91 9.58 4.09
N ILE A 19 -11.38 9.92 2.89
CA ILE A 19 -11.66 8.96 1.83
C ILE A 19 -10.49 8.94 0.86
N GLY A 20 -9.50 8.13 1.19
CA GLY A 20 -8.33 7.91 0.34
C GLY A 20 -8.57 6.90 -0.77
N SER A 21 -7.54 6.68 -1.59
CA SER A 21 -7.56 5.67 -2.65
C SER A 21 -7.55 4.24 -2.12
N VAL A 22 -6.79 3.99 -1.05
CA VAL A 22 -6.55 2.65 -0.50
C VAL A 22 -7.26 2.41 0.83
N SER A 23 -7.67 3.46 1.53
CA SER A 23 -8.33 3.37 2.85
C SER A 23 -9.44 4.41 3.03
N VAL A 24 -10.34 4.10 3.94
CA VAL A 24 -11.29 5.02 4.55
C VAL A 24 -10.91 5.11 6.02
N ASN A 25 -10.66 6.34 6.48
CA ASN A 25 -10.25 6.60 7.85
C ASN A 25 -11.39 7.39 8.51
N THR A 26 -11.91 6.86 9.61
CA THR A 26 -13.11 7.36 10.27
C THR A 26 -12.81 7.71 11.71
N VAL A 27 -13.12 8.94 12.11
CA VAL A 27 -12.93 9.39 13.49
C VAL A 27 -14.19 10.02 14.07
N LEU A 28 -14.39 9.85 15.37
CA LEU A 28 -15.28 10.68 16.16
C LEU A 28 -14.46 11.53 17.12
N ILE A 29 -14.76 12.82 17.14
CA ILE A 29 -14.15 13.79 18.05
C ILE A 29 -15.24 14.33 18.98
N ASP A 30 -15.04 14.30 20.28
CA ASP A 30 -15.99 14.88 21.24
C ASP A 30 -15.92 16.42 21.28
N SER A 31 -16.77 17.04 22.09
CA SER A 31 -16.80 18.51 22.22
C SER A 31 -15.53 19.10 22.87
N GLU A 32 -14.74 18.28 23.56
CA GLU A 32 -13.45 18.65 24.17
C GLU A 32 -12.28 18.45 23.20
N LYS A 33 -12.56 18.10 21.94
CA LYS A 33 -11.59 17.79 20.89
C LYS A 33 -10.76 16.52 21.15
N ASN A 34 -11.26 15.58 21.96
CA ASN A 34 -10.63 14.27 22.14
C ASN A 34 -11.11 13.29 21.04
N VAL A 35 -10.20 12.47 20.52
CA VAL A 35 -10.54 11.40 19.58
C VAL A 35 -11.12 10.21 20.37
N VAL A 36 -12.42 9.97 20.24
CA VAL A 36 -13.15 8.91 20.96
C VAL A 36 -13.40 7.66 20.11
N PHE A 37 -13.21 7.77 18.80
CA PHE A 37 -13.23 6.67 17.85
C PHE A 37 -12.21 6.93 16.74
N ASP A 38 -11.47 5.90 16.35
CA ASP A 38 -10.49 5.95 15.27
C ASP A 38 -10.45 4.58 14.57
N ASP A 39 -10.87 4.54 13.30
CA ASP A 39 -10.86 3.36 12.46
C ASP A 39 -10.14 3.63 11.14
N TYR A 40 -9.27 2.71 10.75
CA TYR A 40 -8.61 2.67 9.45
C TYR A 40 -9.01 1.37 8.75
N THR A 41 -9.76 1.49 7.66
CA THR A 41 -10.25 0.34 6.89
C THR A 41 -9.81 0.44 5.43
N ARG A 42 -9.16 -0.60 4.91
CA ARG A 42 -8.77 -0.64 3.49
C ARG A 42 -9.98 -0.79 2.58
N THR A 43 -10.06 0.03 1.54
CA THR A 43 -11.18 0.08 0.57
C THR A 43 -11.26 -1.15 -0.32
N LYS A 44 -10.12 -1.82 -0.55
CA LYS A 44 -9.98 -2.92 -1.51
C LYS A 44 -10.55 -2.57 -2.91
N GLY A 45 -10.46 -1.30 -3.28
CA GLY A 45 -10.96 -0.79 -4.56
C GLY A 45 -12.44 -0.37 -4.57
N ASP A 46 -13.15 -0.43 -3.44
CA ASP A 46 -14.54 0.01 -3.31
C ASP A 46 -14.70 0.99 -2.11
N PRO A 47 -14.28 2.26 -2.28
CA PRO A 47 -14.31 3.26 -1.21
C PRO A 47 -15.73 3.59 -0.74
N LEU A 48 -16.72 3.63 -1.64
CA LEU A 48 -18.10 3.98 -1.28
C LEU A 48 -18.73 2.92 -0.39
N ARG A 49 -18.63 1.65 -0.80
CA ARG A 49 -19.17 0.54 -0.03
C ARG A 49 -18.47 0.38 1.31
N THR A 50 -17.14 0.51 1.31
CA THR A 50 -16.34 0.46 2.55
C THR A 50 -16.77 1.57 3.51
N THR A 51 -16.97 2.80 3.02
CA THR A 51 -17.47 3.91 3.84
C THR A 51 -18.84 3.59 4.44
N ALA A 52 -19.78 3.07 3.64
CA ALA A 52 -21.10 2.70 4.11
C ALA A 52 -21.05 1.58 5.18
N GLU A 53 -20.18 0.58 5.01
CA GLU A 53 -19.97 -0.52 5.96
C GLU A 53 -19.39 -0.02 7.29
N VAL A 54 -18.35 0.82 7.25
CA VAL A 54 -17.73 1.39 8.46
C VAL A 54 -18.72 2.26 9.22
N LEU A 55 -19.45 3.14 8.51
CA LEU A 55 -20.46 3.99 9.15
C LEU A 55 -21.65 3.20 9.70
N ALA A 56 -22.10 2.14 9.01
CA ALA A 56 -23.13 1.25 9.54
C ALA A 56 -22.67 0.56 10.83
N GLY A 57 -21.40 0.12 10.87
CA GLY A 57 -20.77 -0.41 12.08
C GLY A 57 -20.74 0.62 13.21
N LEU A 58 -20.33 1.85 12.93
CA LEU A 58 -20.32 2.95 13.90
C LEU A 58 -21.71 3.24 14.46
N LEU A 59 -22.71 3.35 13.58
CA LEU A 59 -24.11 3.64 13.95
C LEU A 59 -24.80 2.50 14.70
N SER A 60 -24.22 1.30 14.75
CA SER A 60 -24.70 0.23 15.62
C SER A 60 -24.40 0.48 17.11
N SER A 61 -23.42 1.34 17.40
CA SER A 61 -22.94 1.63 18.77
C SER A 61 -23.09 3.10 19.17
N VAL A 62 -23.23 4.02 18.20
CA VAL A 62 -23.40 5.45 18.43
C VAL A 62 -24.71 5.91 17.81
N PRO A 63 -25.66 6.43 18.61
CA PRO A 63 -26.90 7.00 18.07
C PRO A 63 -26.61 8.12 17.07
N CYS A 64 -27.34 8.16 15.94
CA CYS A 64 -27.11 9.13 14.88
C CYS A 64 -27.27 10.57 15.38
N GLU A 65 -28.21 10.80 16.30
CA GLU A 65 -28.49 12.06 16.96
C GLU A 65 -27.33 12.60 17.80
N ASN A 66 -26.41 11.73 18.23
CA ASN A 66 -25.20 12.13 18.95
C ASN A 66 -24.11 12.61 18.00
N ILE A 67 -24.21 12.35 16.70
CA ILE A 67 -23.24 12.83 15.70
C ILE A 67 -23.73 14.18 15.16
N VAL A 68 -23.22 15.27 15.73
CA VAL A 68 -23.73 16.63 15.46
C VAL A 68 -23.21 17.23 14.16
N SER A 69 -22.10 16.71 13.62
CA SER A 69 -21.58 17.16 12.33
C SER A 69 -20.79 16.08 11.60
N CYS A 70 -20.66 16.24 10.28
CA CYS A 70 -19.82 15.39 9.44
C CYS A 70 -18.93 16.23 8.51
N SER A 71 -17.65 15.91 8.50
CA SER A 71 -16.62 16.51 7.66
C SER A 71 -15.86 15.44 6.91
N VAL A 72 -15.55 15.70 5.65
CA VAL A 72 -14.92 14.74 4.73
C VAL A 72 -13.73 15.40 4.07
N THR A 73 -12.63 14.66 3.93
CA THR A 73 -11.46 14.99 3.13
C THR A 73 -11.03 13.80 2.28
N GLY A 74 -9.86 13.88 1.66
CA GLY A 74 -9.28 12.82 0.84
C GLY A 74 -9.71 12.88 -0.62
N THR A 75 -8.96 12.16 -1.47
CA THR A 75 -9.09 12.18 -2.94
C THR A 75 -10.45 11.65 -3.43
N GLY A 76 -11.04 10.69 -2.74
CA GLY A 76 -12.40 10.17 -3.00
C GLY A 76 -13.51 10.92 -2.25
N GLY A 77 -13.16 11.94 -1.46
CA GLY A 77 -14.05 12.55 -0.47
C GLY A 77 -15.21 13.33 -1.05
N LEU A 78 -15.07 13.96 -2.22
CA LEU A 78 -16.12 14.83 -2.80
C LEU A 78 -17.43 14.08 -3.05
N LEU A 79 -17.36 12.85 -3.57
CA LEU A 79 -18.55 12.05 -3.85
C LEU A 79 -19.24 11.63 -2.55
N VAL A 80 -18.47 11.16 -1.57
CA VAL A 80 -18.98 10.78 -0.25
C VAL A 80 -19.59 11.99 0.47
N ALA A 81 -18.91 13.14 0.45
CA ALA A 81 -19.38 14.39 1.03
C ALA A 81 -20.74 14.80 0.44
N SER A 82 -20.89 14.69 -0.88
CA SER A 82 -22.17 14.97 -1.55
C SER A 82 -23.30 14.04 -1.10
N GLN A 83 -23.02 12.74 -0.93
CA GLN A 83 -24.06 11.79 -0.50
C GLN A 83 -24.44 11.97 0.97
N LEU A 84 -23.46 12.24 1.84
CA LEU A 84 -23.66 12.46 3.28
C LEU A 84 -24.09 13.88 3.63
N LYS A 85 -24.11 14.81 2.65
CA LYS A 85 -24.27 16.26 2.87
C LYS A 85 -23.25 16.84 3.85
N ALA A 86 -22.04 16.28 3.85
CA ALA A 86 -20.97 16.65 4.76
C ALA A 86 -20.20 17.89 4.27
N ALA A 87 -19.49 18.55 5.19
CA ALA A 87 -18.52 19.58 4.84
C ALA A 87 -17.33 18.93 4.13
N PHE A 88 -16.87 19.48 3.00
CA PHE A 88 -15.64 19.01 2.36
C PHE A 88 -14.47 19.93 2.73
N VAL A 89 -13.40 19.35 3.26
CA VAL A 89 -12.18 20.06 3.67
C VAL A 89 -11.03 19.63 2.78
N ASN A 90 -10.22 20.61 2.33
CA ASN A 90 -9.02 20.32 1.56
C ASN A 90 -8.03 19.51 2.41
N GLU A 91 -7.49 18.43 1.84
CA GLU A 91 -6.62 17.47 2.51
C GLU A 91 -5.32 18.08 3.06
N ILE A 92 -4.70 19.01 2.34
CA ILE A 92 -3.48 19.71 2.80
C ILE A 92 -3.78 20.50 4.07
N ILE A 93 -4.91 21.21 4.07
CA ILE A 93 -5.35 22.01 5.22
C ILE A 93 -5.76 21.12 6.39
N ALA A 94 -6.46 20.01 6.12
CA ALA A 94 -6.83 19.05 7.15
C ALA A 94 -5.60 18.47 7.85
N HIS A 95 -4.61 17.94 7.09
CA HIS A 95 -3.39 17.43 7.69
C HIS A 95 -2.61 18.48 8.49
N ALA A 96 -2.49 19.71 7.97
CA ALA A 96 -1.85 20.80 8.70
C ALA A 96 -2.59 21.12 10.00
N LYS A 97 -3.93 21.11 9.98
CA LYS A 97 -4.77 21.37 11.16
C LYS A 97 -4.60 20.32 12.25
N ALA A 98 -4.54 19.04 11.87
CA ALA A 98 -4.31 17.98 12.85
C ALA A 98 -2.90 18.09 13.48
N VAL A 99 -1.89 18.44 12.68
CA VAL A 99 -0.53 18.68 13.18
C VAL A 99 -0.48 19.91 14.08
N GLU A 100 -1.16 21.00 13.75
CA GLU A 100 -1.27 22.17 14.62
C GLU A 100 -1.83 21.80 16.00
N TRP A 101 -2.83 20.91 16.05
CA TRP A 101 -3.47 20.50 17.29
C TRP A 101 -2.59 19.62 18.18
N PHE A 102 -1.95 18.58 17.60
CA PHE A 102 -1.19 17.60 18.36
C PHE A 102 0.31 17.90 18.50
N HIS A 103 0.89 18.57 17.51
CA HIS A 103 2.33 18.77 17.35
C HIS A 103 2.66 20.17 16.77
N PRO A 104 2.28 21.27 17.45
CA PRO A 104 2.49 22.64 16.95
C PRO A 104 3.97 23.01 16.74
N GLU A 105 4.90 22.25 17.31
CA GLU A 105 6.35 22.37 17.12
C GLU A 105 6.83 21.94 15.71
N VAL A 106 6.04 21.15 14.99
CA VAL A 106 6.41 20.62 13.67
C VAL A 106 6.59 21.74 12.64
N ARG A 107 7.57 21.57 11.73
CA ARG A 107 7.82 22.50 10.62
C ARG A 107 7.73 21.83 9.24
N THR A 108 7.81 20.51 9.20
CA THR A 108 7.64 19.74 7.96
C THR A 108 6.69 18.59 8.20
N ILE A 109 5.69 18.44 7.34
CA ILE A 109 4.79 17.31 7.35
C ILE A 109 5.08 16.47 6.10
N ILE A 110 5.33 15.18 6.32
CA ILE A 110 5.37 14.16 5.29
C ILE A 110 4.14 13.30 5.50
N GLU A 111 3.22 13.31 4.54
CA GLU A 111 2.11 12.36 4.49
C GLU A 111 2.38 11.38 3.36
N MET A 112 2.24 10.09 3.62
CA MET A 112 2.43 9.08 2.60
C MET A 112 1.35 8.01 2.70
N GLY A 113 0.39 8.11 1.78
CA GLY A 113 -0.73 7.21 1.63
C GLY A 113 -0.44 6.07 0.67
N GLY A 114 -1.52 5.49 0.14
CA GLY A 114 -1.45 4.35 -0.77
C GLY A 114 -0.96 4.72 -2.18
N GLU A 115 -1.47 5.81 -2.76
CA GLU A 115 -1.20 6.17 -4.17
C GLU A 115 -0.59 7.55 -4.37
N ASP A 116 -0.54 8.36 -3.32
CA ASP A 116 0.11 9.66 -3.31
C ASP A 116 0.94 9.85 -2.04
N ALA A 117 1.81 10.86 -2.08
CA ALA A 117 2.58 11.35 -0.97
C ALA A 117 2.65 12.87 -1.06
N LYS A 118 2.76 13.51 0.10
CA LYS A 118 2.67 14.96 0.28
C LYS A 118 3.81 15.43 1.16
N LEU A 119 4.41 16.54 0.76
CA LEU A 119 5.31 17.34 1.56
C LEU A 119 4.60 18.66 1.82
N ILE A 120 4.38 19.00 3.08
CA ILE A 120 3.74 20.25 3.50
C ILE A 120 4.74 20.96 4.41
N LEU A 121 5.14 22.16 4.01
CA LEU A 121 5.94 23.05 4.84
C LEU A 121 4.99 23.96 5.59
N VAL A 122 5.18 24.00 6.91
CA VAL A 122 4.32 24.73 7.82
C VAL A 122 5.16 25.63 8.70
N ASP A 123 4.66 26.83 8.93
CA ASP A 123 5.32 27.80 9.79
C ASP A 123 4.32 28.44 10.75
N GLN A 124 4.81 28.83 11.93
CA GLN A 124 4.02 29.60 12.87
C GLN A 124 4.06 31.05 12.41
N LYS A 125 2.94 31.54 11.86
CA LYS A 125 2.82 32.98 11.60
C LYS A 125 2.74 33.70 12.95
N GLY A 126 3.04 35.00 12.97
CA GLY A 126 3.06 35.80 14.21
C GLY A 126 1.76 35.82 15.03
N THR A 127 0.69 35.18 14.54
CA THR A 127 -0.58 34.90 15.25
C THR A 127 -0.51 33.69 16.19
N GLY A 128 0.54 32.86 16.13
CA GLY A 128 0.69 31.62 16.90
C GLY A 128 0.04 30.39 16.24
N GLU A 129 -0.67 30.58 15.13
CA GLU A 129 -1.30 29.52 14.34
C GLU A 129 -0.33 28.95 13.28
N LEU A 130 -0.45 27.65 13.04
CA LEU A 130 0.36 26.94 12.06
C LEU A 130 -0.26 27.14 10.67
N ALA A 131 0.45 27.86 9.81
CA ALA A 131 0.02 28.10 8.44
C ALA A 131 0.83 27.27 7.45
N VAL A 132 0.17 26.78 6.39
CA VAL A 132 0.85 26.17 5.25
C VAL A 132 1.59 27.27 4.48
N ASP A 133 2.90 27.13 4.38
CA ASP A 133 3.78 28.03 3.63
C ASP A 133 3.92 27.56 2.17
N ASP A 134 4.21 26.28 1.98
CA ASP A 134 4.34 25.64 0.67
C ASP A 134 3.94 24.16 0.77
N PHE A 135 3.53 23.55 -0.34
CA PHE A 135 3.28 22.12 -0.41
C PHE A 135 3.64 21.54 -1.78
N ALA A 136 3.95 20.25 -1.81
CA ALA A 136 4.17 19.49 -3.02
C ALA A 136 3.63 18.08 -2.86
N MET A 137 3.09 17.51 -3.94
CA MET A 137 2.56 16.15 -3.93
C MET A 137 2.86 15.41 -5.24
N ASN A 138 2.93 14.08 -5.19
CA ASN A 138 2.92 13.23 -6.39
C ASN A 138 1.57 12.52 -6.53
N THR A 139 0.92 12.65 -7.68
CA THR A 139 -0.40 12.02 -7.94
C THR A 139 -0.39 11.01 -9.08
N LEU A 140 0.67 10.96 -9.88
CA LEU A 140 0.70 10.17 -11.12
C LEU A 140 1.50 8.87 -11.02
N CYS A 141 2.30 8.70 -9.98
CA CYS A 141 3.23 7.57 -9.90
C CYS A 141 3.14 6.87 -8.54
N ALA A 142 2.78 5.58 -8.57
CA ALA A 142 2.83 4.70 -7.40
C ALA A 142 4.25 4.50 -6.84
N ALA A 143 5.29 4.86 -7.61
CA ALA A 143 6.66 4.78 -7.10
C ALA A 143 6.87 5.85 -6.02
N GLY A 144 7.10 5.39 -4.79
CA GLY A 144 7.25 6.25 -3.63
C GLY A 144 6.00 6.35 -2.73
N THR A 145 5.05 5.43 -2.85
CA THR A 145 3.81 5.37 -2.03
C THR A 145 3.60 3.98 -1.43
N GLY A 146 2.58 3.80 -0.58
CA GLY A 146 2.30 2.52 0.08
C GLY A 146 2.03 1.36 -0.87
N SER A 147 1.31 1.61 -1.97
CA SER A 147 1.05 0.58 -3.00
C SER A 147 2.32 0.01 -3.62
N PHE A 148 3.41 0.79 -3.70
CA PHE A 148 4.70 0.26 -4.13
C PHE A 148 5.25 -0.79 -3.16
N LEU A 149 5.19 -0.53 -1.85
CA LEU A 149 5.66 -1.50 -0.85
C LEU A 149 4.75 -2.73 -0.80
N ASP A 150 3.43 -2.55 -0.90
CA ASP A 150 2.48 -3.67 -0.97
C ASP A 150 2.81 -4.61 -2.14
N GLN A 151 3.07 -4.05 -3.32
CA GLN A 151 3.47 -4.83 -4.50
C GLN A 151 4.80 -5.56 -4.30
N GLN A 152 5.77 -4.93 -3.61
CA GLN A 152 7.07 -5.55 -3.37
C GLN A 152 6.99 -6.64 -2.30
N ALA A 153 6.25 -6.40 -1.22
CA ALA A 153 5.98 -7.35 -0.15
C ALA A 153 5.29 -8.60 -0.71
N HIS A 154 4.20 -8.41 -1.46
CA HIS A 154 3.50 -9.52 -2.12
C HIS A 154 4.43 -10.33 -3.04
N ARG A 155 5.31 -9.66 -3.79
CA ARG A 155 6.24 -10.34 -4.70
C ARG A 155 7.33 -11.14 -4.00
N LEU A 156 7.74 -10.70 -2.82
CA LEU A 156 8.67 -11.42 -1.94
C LEU A 156 7.97 -12.49 -1.08
N GLY A 157 6.64 -12.53 -1.10
CA GLY A 157 5.84 -13.46 -0.31
C GLY A 157 5.76 -13.09 1.18
N TYR A 158 5.80 -11.79 1.50
CA TYR A 158 5.64 -11.26 2.85
C TYR A 158 4.36 -10.44 2.97
N THR A 159 3.78 -10.43 4.16
CA THR A 159 2.83 -9.37 4.58
C THR A 159 3.56 -8.04 4.71
N ILE A 160 2.83 -6.93 4.67
CA ILE A 160 3.45 -5.60 4.80
C ILE A 160 4.04 -5.38 6.22
N GLU A 161 3.47 -6.03 7.23
CA GLU A 161 3.95 -6.03 8.61
C GLU A 161 5.26 -6.80 8.78
N GLU A 162 5.38 -7.97 8.16
CA GLU A 162 6.63 -8.75 8.10
C GLU A 162 7.70 -7.98 7.32
N PHE A 163 7.33 -7.40 6.17
CA PHE A 163 8.20 -6.57 5.35
C PHE A 163 8.78 -5.40 6.17
N SER A 164 7.92 -4.67 6.90
CA SER A 164 8.30 -3.57 7.80
C SER A 164 9.34 -4.01 8.84
N SER A 165 9.10 -5.16 9.49
CA SER A 165 9.95 -5.65 10.57
C SER A 165 11.28 -6.21 10.07
N LEU A 166 11.28 -6.91 8.92
CA LEU A 166 12.49 -7.46 8.30
C LEU A 166 13.48 -6.38 7.90
N ALA A 167 12.99 -5.22 7.42
CA ALA A 167 13.83 -4.11 7.00
C ALA A 167 14.83 -3.65 8.09
N LEU A 168 14.48 -3.82 9.37
CA LEU A 168 15.32 -3.39 10.49
C LEU A 168 16.58 -4.24 10.69
N ARG A 169 16.61 -5.47 10.15
CA ARG A 169 17.77 -6.38 10.27
C ARG A 169 18.94 -5.98 9.36
N SER A 170 18.67 -5.19 8.33
CA SER A 170 19.67 -4.77 7.35
C SER A 170 20.69 -3.82 7.98
N GLU A 171 21.97 -4.12 7.76
CA GLU A 171 23.09 -3.26 8.17
C GLU A 171 23.60 -2.44 6.98
N THR A 172 23.59 -3.02 5.78
CA THR A 172 24.15 -2.40 4.57
C THR A 172 23.15 -2.44 3.41
N PRO A 173 22.06 -1.63 3.47
CA PRO A 173 21.01 -1.68 2.48
C PRO A 173 21.54 -1.34 1.07
N PRO A 174 21.31 -2.22 0.06
CA PRO A 174 21.75 -1.98 -1.30
C PRO A 174 21.05 -0.77 -1.91
N ARG A 175 21.71 -0.13 -2.86
CA ARG A 175 21.12 0.97 -3.61
C ARG A 175 20.14 0.44 -4.65
N ILE A 176 18.85 0.66 -4.41
CA ILE A 176 17.78 0.37 -5.38
C ILE A 176 17.27 1.68 -5.99
N ALA A 177 17.01 1.67 -7.30
CA ALA A 177 16.36 2.75 -8.03
C ALA A 177 14.90 2.90 -7.59
N GLY A 178 14.58 3.98 -6.87
CA GLY A 178 13.23 4.22 -6.34
C GLY A 178 12.29 5.00 -7.25
N ARG A 179 12.69 5.38 -8.47
CA ARG A 179 11.92 6.30 -9.33
C ARG A 179 10.71 5.66 -10.01
N CYS A 180 10.76 4.36 -10.29
CA CYS A 180 9.70 3.62 -10.95
C CYS A 180 9.64 2.21 -10.37
N SER A 181 8.43 1.70 -10.09
CA SER A 181 8.23 0.34 -9.58
C SER A 181 8.80 -0.73 -10.52
N VAL A 182 8.80 -0.48 -11.83
CA VAL A 182 9.38 -1.37 -12.84
C VAL A 182 10.90 -1.46 -12.72
N PHE A 183 11.60 -0.35 -12.47
CA PHE A 183 13.06 -0.37 -12.29
C PHE A 183 13.47 -0.92 -10.93
N ALA A 184 12.77 -0.54 -9.87
CA ALA A 184 12.95 -1.15 -8.55
C ALA A 184 12.75 -2.67 -8.62
N LYS A 185 11.78 -3.13 -9.45
CA LYS A 185 11.57 -4.54 -9.72
C LYS A 185 12.79 -5.19 -10.33
N THR A 186 13.33 -4.61 -11.39
CA THR A 186 14.54 -5.07 -12.08
C THR A 186 15.71 -5.15 -11.11
N ASP A 187 15.99 -4.10 -10.35
CA ASP A 187 17.10 -4.08 -9.38
C ASP A 187 16.94 -5.19 -8.32
N MET A 188 15.74 -5.32 -7.77
CA MET A 188 15.44 -6.39 -6.80
C MET A 188 15.72 -7.78 -7.38
N ILE A 189 15.32 -8.05 -8.62
CA ILE A 189 15.59 -9.34 -9.27
C ILE A 189 17.09 -9.60 -9.40
N HIS A 190 17.86 -8.59 -9.81
CA HIS A 190 19.31 -8.72 -9.94
C HIS A 190 19.96 -9.01 -8.58
N LEU A 191 19.50 -8.34 -7.52
CA LEU A 191 19.96 -8.59 -6.15
C LEU A 191 19.63 -10.02 -5.68
N GLN A 192 18.42 -10.51 -5.98
CA GLN A 192 18.02 -11.89 -5.66
C GLN A 192 18.86 -12.93 -6.43
N GLN A 193 19.18 -12.68 -7.70
CA GLN A 193 20.07 -13.53 -8.49
C GLN A 193 21.50 -13.54 -7.93
N GLY A 194 21.94 -12.43 -7.33
CA GLY A 194 23.17 -12.32 -6.56
C GLY A 194 23.11 -12.90 -5.14
N ALA A 195 22.02 -13.58 -4.77
CA ALA A 195 21.78 -14.15 -3.44
C ALA A 195 21.83 -13.13 -2.28
N VAL A 196 21.50 -11.86 -2.55
CA VAL A 196 21.36 -10.84 -1.50
C VAL A 196 20.15 -11.20 -0.62
N PRO A 197 20.29 -11.18 0.71
CA PRO A 197 19.18 -11.51 1.61
C PRO A 197 17.99 -10.56 1.46
N ASP A 198 16.78 -11.10 1.59
CA ASP A 198 15.55 -10.31 1.44
C ASP A 198 15.51 -9.09 2.37
N TYR A 199 15.97 -9.21 3.62
CA TYR A 199 15.96 -8.09 4.57
C TYR A 199 16.83 -6.91 4.12
N GLU A 200 17.92 -7.17 3.40
CA GLU A 200 18.75 -6.12 2.78
C GLU A 200 17.99 -5.47 1.63
N ILE A 201 17.43 -6.27 0.72
CA ILE A 201 16.64 -5.78 -0.41
C ILE A 201 15.46 -4.91 0.07
N ILE A 202 14.71 -5.39 1.06
CA ILE A 202 13.58 -4.70 1.69
C ILE A 202 14.02 -3.34 2.23
N ALA A 203 15.12 -3.29 2.99
CA ALA A 203 15.66 -2.03 3.47
C ALA A 203 16.09 -1.11 2.31
N GLY A 204 16.72 -1.64 1.27
CA GLY A 204 17.04 -0.90 0.04
C GLY A 204 15.81 -0.26 -0.61
N LEU A 205 14.66 -0.94 -0.59
CA LEU A 205 13.37 -0.42 -1.09
C LEU A 205 12.84 0.72 -0.20
N CYS A 206 12.93 0.59 1.13
CA CYS A 206 12.55 1.67 2.06
C CYS A 206 13.42 2.93 1.86
N PHE A 207 14.74 2.76 1.72
CA PHE A 207 15.66 3.86 1.40
C PHE A 207 15.41 4.46 0.02
N ALA A 208 15.07 3.62 -0.96
CA ALA A 208 14.69 4.08 -2.29
C ALA A 208 13.43 4.98 -2.24
N MET A 209 12.44 4.65 -1.41
CA MET A 209 11.24 5.44 -1.19
C MET A 209 11.55 6.80 -0.55
N ALA A 210 12.28 6.84 0.57
CA ALA A 210 12.63 8.10 1.23
C ALA A 210 13.45 9.03 0.30
N ARG A 211 14.41 8.46 -0.46
CA ARG A 211 15.17 9.21 -1.48
C ARG A 211 14.29 9.74 -2.60
N ASN A 212 13.31 8.96 -3.07
CA ASN A 212 12.36 9.38 -4.08
C ASN A 212 11.56 10.60 -3.60
N LEU A 213 11.00 10.55 -2.39
CA LEU A 213 10.27 11.68 -1.83
C LEU A 213 11.15 12.94 -1.76
N LYS A 214 12.38 12.81 -1.20
CA LYS A 214 13.34 13.91 -1.11
C LYS A 214 13.66 14.53 -2.48
N SER A 215 13.90 13.71 -3.50
CA SER A 215 14.32 14.21 -4.81
C SER A 215 13.15 14.73 -5.66
N ASN A 216 12.03 14.01 -5.69
CA ASN A 216 10.94 14.25 -6.65
C ASN A 216 9.84 15.14 -6.11
N ILE A 217 9.55 15.09 -4.82
CA ILE A 217 8.54 15.93 -4.17
C ILE A 217 9.23 17.11 -3.50
N GLY A 218 10.31 16.84 -2.75
CA GLY A 218 11.13 17.88 -2.14
C GLY A 218 11.73 18.86 -3.15
N LYS A 219 12.26 18.39 -4.29
CA LYS A 219 12.81 19.23 -5.37
C LYS A 219 13.72 20.38 -4.88
N GLY A 220 14.55 20.12 -3.87
CA GLY A 220 15.46 21.11 -3.29
C GLY A 220 14.90 21.93 -2.12
N LYS A 221 13.61 21.76 -1.77
CA LYS A 221 13.04 22.29 -0.53
C LYS A 221 13.79 21.75 0.69
N LYS A 222 13.91 22.61 1.72
CA LYS A 222 14.49 22.22 3.01
C LYS A 222 13.43 21.49 3.84
N PHE A 223 13.80 20.35 4.39
CA PHE A 223 13.01 19.62 5.37
C PHE A 223 13.45 20.14 6.73
N VAL A 224 12.66 21.03 7.33
CA VAL A 224 12.96 21.66 8.62
C VAL A 224 12.43 20.78 9.74
N PRO A 225 13.28 20.30 10.66
CA PRO A 225 12.82 19.57 11.85
C PRO A 225 12.09 20.48 12.86
N PRO A 226 11.22 19.92 13.71
CA PRO A 226 10.74 18.53 13.71
C PRO A 226 9.90 18.19 12.46
N VAL A 227 10.04 16.96 11.98
CA VAL A 227 9.32 16.42 10.83
C VAL A 227 8.24 15.46 11.33
N CYS A 228 6.96 15.75 11.04
CA CYS A 228 5.87 14.82 11.30
C CYS A 228 5.69 13.87 10.10
N PHE A 229 5.83 12.57 10.32
CA PHE A 229 5.58 11.55 9.30
C PHE A 229 4.30 10.76 9.62
N GLN A 230 3.32 10.91 8.74
CA GLN A 230 1.95 10.39 8.89
C GLN A 230 1.49 9.67 7.60
N GLY A 231 0.27 9.10 7.63
CA GLY A 231 -0.27 8.26 6.58
C GLY A 231 0.08 6.78 6.78
N GLY A 232 -0.52 5.90 5.97
CA GLY A 232 -0.38 4.44 6.14
C GLY A 232 1.07 3.94 6.09
N VAL A 233 1.93 4.56 5.30
CA VAL A 233 3.34 4.18 5.21
C VAL A 233 4.14 4.57 6.44
N ALA A 234 3.67 5.54 7.24
CA ALA A 234 4.29 5.88 8.51
C ALA A 234 4.25 4.72 9.52
N ALA A 235 3.42 3.69 9.33
CA ALA A 235 3.48 2.47 10.13
C ALA A 235 4.71 1.57 9.81
N ASN A 236 5.38 1.79 8.68
CA ASN A 236 6.51 0.97 8.25
C ASN A 236 7.83 1.40 8.92
N LEU A 237 8.37 0.55 9.79
CA LEU A 237 9.57 0.83 10.59
C LEU A 237 10.82 1.00 9.73
N GLY A 238 10.94 0.24 8.63
CA GLY A 238 12.02 0.39 7.67
C GLY A 238 12.00 1.75 6.96
N VAL A 239 10.81 2.28 6.66
CA VAL A 239 10.66 3.62 6.05
C VAL A 239 10.93 4.72 7.06
N ARG A 240 10.52 4.58 8.33
CA ARG A 240 10.91 5.52 9.40
C ARG A 240 12.43 5.65 9.50
N ARG A 241 13.12 4.52 9.64
CA ARG A 241 14.59 4.46 9.66
C ARG A 241 15.21 5.10 8.41
N ALA A 242 14.61 4.85 7.24
CA ALA A 242 15.08 5.44 5.99
C ALA A 242 14.92 6.97 5.97
N PHE A 243 13.81 7.53 6.47
CA PHE A 243 13.63 8.97 6.55
C PHE A 243 14.60 9.63 7.52
N GLU A 244 14.80 9.06 8.72
CA GLU A 244 15.79 9.56 9.68
C GLU A 244 17.17 9.68 9.03
N SER A 245 17.62 8.63 8.34
CA SER A 245 18.92 8.61 7.66
C SER A 245 18.97 9.54 6.43
N VAL A 246 17.99 9.48 5.53
CA VAL A 246 18.01 10.22 4.26
C VAL A 246 17.85 11.73 4.47
N LEU A 247 17.14 12.14 5.53
CA LEU A 247 16.95 13.54 5.90
C LEU A 247 18.00 14.03 6.91
N ASN A 248 18.88 13.15 7.42
CA ASN A 248 19.87 13.43 8.45
C ASN A 248 19.25 14.01 9.74
N LEU A 249 18.17 13.38 10.20
CA LEU A 249 17.45 13.80 11.41
C LEU A 249 18.17 13.26 12.65
N ALA A 250 18.25 14.09 13.69
CA ALA A 250 18.67 13.66 15.01
C ALA A 250 17.58 12.81 15.69
N SER A 251 17.96 12.10 16.76
CA SER A 251 17.00 11.31 17.54
C SER A 251 15.90 12.22 18.10
N GLY A 252 14.64 11.85 17.86
CA GLY A 252 13.46 12.61 18.27
C GLY A 252 12.98 13.68 17.28
N GLU A 253 13.71 13.94 16.20
CA GLU A 253 13.29 14.92 15.18
C GLU A 253 12.29 14.37 14.15
N LEU A 254 12.18 13.04 14.02
CA LEU A 254 11.10 12.39 13.26
C LEU A 254 9.95 12.02 14.21
N ILE A 255 8.87 12.78 14.14
CA ILE A 255 7.66 12.57 14.94
C ILE A 255 6.72 11.65 14.18
N ILE A 256 6.24 10.60 14.85
CA ILE A 256 5.14 9.77 14.38
C ILE A 256 3.94 10.03 15.30
N PRO A 257 2.85 10.65 14.82
CA PRO A 257 1.71 10.98 15.66
C PRO A 257 0.96 9.72 16.09
N GLU A 258 0.25 9.79 17.22
CA GLU A 258 -0.54 8.68 17.76
C GLU A 258 -1.58 8.18 16.73
N HIS A 259 -2.30 9.10 16.12
CA HIS A 259 -3.33 8.84 15.11
C HIS A 259 -2.77 8.86 13.67
N LEU A 260 -1.56 8.32 13.44
CA LEU A 260 -0.85 8.42 12.15
C LEU A 260 -1.66 8.07 10.90
N PHE A 261 -2.65 7.19 11.02
CA PHE A 261 -3.54 6.84 9.91
C PHE A 261 -4.59 7.92 9.67
N SER A 262 -5.11 8.57 10.71
CA SER A 262 -6.36 9.33 10.66
C SER A 262 -6.21 10.84 10.81
N MET A 263 -4.98 11.36 10.74
CA MET A 263 -4.69 12.79 10.85
C MET A 263 -5.50 13.65 9.87
N GLY A 264 -5.74 13.19 8.63
CA GLY A 264 -6.58 13.90 7.66
C GLY A 264 -8.04 14.01 8.13
N ALA A 265 -8.62 12.90 8.57
CA ALA A 265 -10.00 12.86 9.09
C ALA A 265 -10.16 13.73 10.36
N ILE A 266 -9.16 13.69 11.25
CA ILE A 266 -9.14 14.50 12.47
C ILE A 266 -9.10 15.98 12.11
N GLY A 267 -8.17 16.37 11.25
CA GLY A 267 -8.03 17.75 10.81
C GLY A 267 -9.28 18.30 10.14
N ALA A 268 -9.95 17.49 9.31
CA ALA A 268 -11.21 17.88 8.68
C ALA A 268 -12.30 18.17 9.71
N SER A 269 -12.40 17.35 10.76
CA SER A 269 -13.35 17.55 11.85
C SER A 269 -13.01 18.79 12.68
N LEU A 270 -11.74 18.96 13.07
CA LEU A 270 -11.26 20.15 13.81
C LEU A 270 -11.49 21.46 13.04
N MET A 271 -11.26 21.47 11.73
CA MET A 271 -11.54 22.64 10.87
C MET A 271 -13.01 23.04 10.91
N SER A 272 -13.92 22.08 10.82
CA SER A 272 -15.36 22.35 10.87
C SER A 272 -15.85 22.73 12.27
N MET A 273 -15.21 22.23 13.33
CA MET A 273 -15.51 22.64 14.71
C MET A 273 -15.18 24.10 14.96
N GLU A 274 -14.11 24.62 14.34
CA GLU A 274 -13.71 26.03 14.49
C GLU A 274 -14.50 26.97 13.58
N ASN A 275 -15.00 26.48 12.44
CA ASN A 275 -15.82 27.26 11.52
C ASN A 275 -17.29 26.78 11.55
N THR A 276 -18.07 27.37 12.46
CA THR A 276 -19.51 27.05 12.61
C THR A 276 -20.33 27.27 11.33
N GLN A 277 -19.90 28.14 10.40
CA GLN A 277 -20.58 28.32 9.11
C GLN A 277 -20.29 27.18 8.12
N ALA A 278 -19.13 26.54 8.23
CA ALA A 278 -18.77 25.39 7.40
C ALA A 278 -19.34 24.06 7.93
N MET A 279 -19.74 24.02 9.21
CA MET A 279 -20.28 22.84 9.86
C MET A 279 -21.57 22.36 9.16
N ARG A 280 -21.63 21.05 8.90
CA ARG A 280 -22.80 20.38 8.32
C ARG A 280 -23.26 19.27 9.25
N ALA A 281 -24.55 19.29 9.60
CA ALA A 281 -25.16 18.25 10.40
C ALA A 281 -25.08 16.89 9.71
N PHE A 282 -24.81 15.84 10.47
CA PHE A 282 -24.86 14.49 9.95
C PHE A 282 -26.31 14.00 9.90
N HIS A 283 -26.70 13.38 8.78
CA HIS A 283 -28.09 12.97 8.53
C HIS A 283 -28.23 11.45 8.31
N GLY A 284 -27.25 10.66 8.77
CA GLY A 284 -27.19 9.23 8.51
C GLY A 284 -26.63 8.88 7.12
N ILE A 285 -26.75 7.60 6.76
CA ILE A 285 -26.07 7.01 5.60
C ILE A 285 -26.99 6.55 4.47
N GLU A 286 -28.31 6.74 4.59
CA GLU A 286 -29.28 6.17 3.65
C GLU A 286 -29.09 6.68 2.21
N ARG A 287 -28.79 7.97 2.02
CA ARG A 287 -28.46 8.53 0.70
C ARG A 287 -27.23 7.87 0.06
N LEU A 288 -26.22 7.54 0.87
CA LEU A 288 -25.02 6.87 0.38
C LEU A 288 -25.34 5.43 -0.05
N LYS A 289 -26.13 4.70 0.74
CA LYS A 289 -26.60 3.35 0.38
C LYS A 289 -27.43 3.36 -0.91
N ASP A 290 -28.40 4.26 -1.00
CA ASP A 290 -29.25 4.42 -2.19
C ASP A 290 -28.40 4.73 -3.44
N TYR A 291 -27.37 5.56 -3.31
CA TYR A 291 -26.46 5.86 -4.40
C TYR A 291 -25.68 4.61 -4.85
N ILE A 292 -25.15 3.83 -3.91
CA ILE A 292 -24.41 2.59 -4.20
C ILE A 292 -25.30 1.60 -4.97
N ASP A 293 -26.52 1.37 -4.49
CA ASP A 293 -27.43 0.37 -5.05
C ASP A 293 -27.91 0.76 -6.46
N ASN A 294 -28.13 2.06 -6.71
CA ASN A 294 -28.76 2.52 -7.94
C ASN A 294 -27.79 3.07 -9.01
N HIS A 295 -26.60 3.56 -8.66
CA HIS A 295 -25.71 4.26 -9.61
C HIS A 295 -24.44 3.50 -9.97
N VAL A 296 -23.95 2.57 -9.14
CA VAL A 296 -22.70 1.83 -9.41
C VAL A 296 -22.90 0.75 -10.50
N SER A 297 -24.14 0.34 -10.78
CA SER A 297 -24.45 -0.66 -11.81
C SER A 297 -24.36 -0.14 -13.25
N ALA A 298 -24.27 1.17 -13.47
CA ALA A 298 -24.36 1.79 -14.79
C ALA A 298 -23.06 1.72 -15.63
N ALA A 299 -21.93 1.29 -15.05
CA ALA A 299 -20.68 1.14 -15.81
C ALA A 299 -20.78 -0.04 -16.78
N LYS A 300 -20.62 0.22 -18.08
CA LYS A 300 -20.62 -0.80 -19.15
C LYS A 300 -19.50 -1.81 -18.93
N ARG A 301 -19.82 -2.99 -18.39
CA ARG A 301 -18.87 -4.09 -18.20
C ARG A 301 -18.71 -4.89 -19.49
N LEU A 302 -17.47 -5.14 -19.89
CA LEU A 302 -17.18 -6.11 -20.95
C LEU A 302 -17.37 -7.53 -20.41
N PRO A 303 -17.77 -8.51 -21.25
CA PRO A 303 -17.80 -9.90 -20.85
C PRO A 303 -16.40 -10.36 -20.38
N PRO A 304 -16.28 -11.15 -19.31
CA PRO A 304 -15.01 -11.71 -18.87
C PRO A 304 -14.32 -12.47 -20.00
N LEU A 305 -13.00 -12.34 -20.10
CA LEU A 305 -12.19 -13.15 -21.01
C LEU A 305 -12.31 -14.64 -20.61
N SER A 306 -12.73 -15.49 -21.54
CA SER A 306 -12.75 -16.94 -21.36
C SER A 306 -11.49 -17.57 -21.95
N ILE A 307 -10.76 -18.30 -21.13
CA ILE A 307 -9.61 -19.11 -21.56
C ILE A 307 -10.15 -20.33 -22.32
N ARG A 308 -9.68 -20.58 -23.54
CA ARG A 308 -10.09 -21.74 -24.35
C ARG A 308 -9.59 -23.04 -23.70
N GLU A 309 -10.41 -24.09 -23.70
CA GLU A 309 -10.12 -25.36 -23.00
C GLU A 309 -8.79 -26.04 -23.40
N LYS A 310 -8.30 -25.82 -24.64
CA LYS A 310 -7.00 -26.34 -25.11
C LYS A 310 -5.78 -25.82 -24.34
N GLU A 311 -5.91 -24.73 -23.57
CA GLU A 311 -4.81 -24.18 -22.77
C GLU A 311 -4.77 -24.75 -21.33
N LYS A 312 -5.79 -25.50 -20.90
CA LYS A 312 -5.84 -26.13 -19.57
C LYS A 312 -4.86 -27.29 -19.40
N GLU A 313 -4.37 -27.89 -20.49
CA GLU A 313 -3.45 -29.04 -20.45
C GLU A 313 -1.98 -28.67 -20.16
N ALA A 314 -1.63 -27.37 -20.12
CA ALA A 314 -0.27 -26.90 -19.81
C ALA A 314 0.03 -26.88 -18.30
N GLY A 315 -0.37 -27.92 -17.56
CA GLY A 315 -0.05 -28.08 -16.15
C GLY A 315 1.44 -28.36 -15.90
N PRO A 316 1.92 -28.25 -14.64
CA PRO A 316 3.30 -28.58 -14.25
C PRO A 316 3.63 -30.03 -14.60
N GLY A 317 4.73 -30.25 -15.34
CA GLY A 317 5.13 -31.58 -15.80
C GLY A 317 4.23 -32.16 -16.91
N SER A 318 3.67 -31.31 -17.78
CA SER A 318 2.88 -31.75 -18.94
C SER A 318 3.76 -32.45 -19.98
N GLU A 319 3.30 -33.60 -20.46
CA GLU A 319 3.94 -34.34 -21.56
C GLU A 319 3.58 -33.66 -22.87
N THR A 320 4.59 -33.36 -23.70
CA THR A 320 4.36 -32.78 -25.03
C THR A 320 4.33 -33.83 -26.14
N GLY A 321 4.26 -35.11 -25.77
CA GLY A 321 3.71 -36.19 -26.60
C GLY A 321 4.64 -36.80 -27.66
N LYS A 322 5.95 -36.48 -27.72
CA LYS A 322 6.88 -37.13 -28.66
C LYS A 322 8.29 -37.23 -28.09
N ALA A 323 8.61 -38.35 -27.42
CA ALA A 323 10.00 -38.76 -27.23
C ALA A 323 10.44 -39.54 -28.48
N GLY A 324 11.42 -39.01 -29.22
CA GLY A 324 11.98 -39.65 -30.42
C GLY A 324 13.48 -39.88 -30.34
N GLY A 325 14.13 -39.39 -29.29
CA GLY A 325 15.58 -39.42 -29.02
C GLY A 325 16.23 -40.79 -29.07
N ALA A 326 17.57 -40.79 -29.23
CA ALA A 326 18.37 -41.99 -29.10
C ALA A 326 18.17 -42.62 -27.72
N VAL A 327 17.88 -43.93 -27.70
CA VAL A 327 17.71 -44.72 -26.47
C VAL A 327 18.98 -45.52 -26.23
N ARG A 328 19.58 -45.37 -25.05
CA ARG A 328 20.72 -46.18 -24.59
C ARG A 328 20.41 -46.76 -23.22
N ASP A 329 20.66 -48.05 -23.03
CA ASP A 329 20.36 -48.78 -21.79
C ASP A 329 18.91 -48.58 -21.29
N GLY A 330 17.95 -48.53 -22.22
CA GLY A 330 16.53 -48.31 -21.91
C GLY A 330 16.16 -46.89 -21.49
N ARG A 331 17.08 -45.92 -21.59
CA ARG A 331 16.85 -44.51 -21.25
C ARG A 331 17.00 -43.61 -22.47
N ILE A 332 16.17 -42.57 -22.54
CA ILE A 332 16.24 -41.56 -23.62
C ILE A 332 17.32 -40.55 -23.27
N ASP A 333 18.23 -40.27 -24.22
CA ASP A 333 19.20 -39.18 -24.11
C ASP A 333 18.49 -37.83 -24.25
N VAL A 334 18.60 -36.99 -23.23
CA VAL A 334 17.97 -35.67 -23.17
C VAL A 334 18.95 -34.62 -22.69
N TYR A 335 18.66 -33.36 -23.00
CA TYR A 335 19.34 -32.18 -22.50
C TYR A 335 18.40 -31.45 -21.55
N LEU A 336 18.90 -31.10 -20.36
CA LEU A 336 18.19 -30.30 -19.38
C LEU A 336 18.36 -28.81 -19.68
N GLY A 337 17.26 -28.14 -19.98
CA GLY A 337 17.20 -26.68 -20.08
C GLY A 337 16.62 -26.06 -18.81
N LEU A 338 17.29 -25.04 -18.30
CA LEU A 338 16.85 -24.22 -17.18
C LEU A 338 16.80 -22.76 -17.62
N ASP A 339 15.61 -22.17 -17.59
CA ASP A 339 15.40 -20.74 -17.79
C ASP A 339 14.82 -20.16 -16.51
N VAL A 340 15.66 -19.43 -15.77
CA VAL A 340 15.32 -18.84 -14.48
C VAL A 340 15.05 -17.35 -14.69
N GLY A 341 13.79 -17.06 -14.96
CA GLY A 341 13.29 -15.70 -15.08
C GLY A 341 12.87 -15.12 -13.74
N SER A 342 12.60 -13.81 -13.75
CA SER A 342 12.11 -13.07 -12.59
C SER A 342 10.67 -13.37 -12.19
N ILE A 343 9.86 -13.79 -13.17
CA ILE A 343 8.45 -14.13 -12.99
C ILE A 343 8.28 -15.64 -12.98
N SER A 344 8.97 -16.32 -13.88
CA SER A 344 8.82 -17.74 -14.13
C SER A 344 10.14 -18.47 -14.13
N THR A 345 10.12 -19.69 -13.63
CA THR A 345 11.20 -20.67 -13.78
C THR A 345 10.69 -21.80 -14.67
N ASN A 346 11.38 -22.01 -15.78
CA ASN A 346 11.09 -23.05 -16.75
C ASN A 346 12.15 -24.14 -16.65
N VAL A 347 11.70 -25.38 -16.51
CA VAL A 347 12.58 -26.56 -16.62
C VAL A 347 12.08 -27.41 -17.77
N VAL A 348 12.97 -27.79 -18.68
CA VAL A 348 12.63 -28.57 -19.88
C VAL A 348 13.61 -29.71 -20.09
N LEU A 349 13.12 -30.80 -20.66
CA LEU A 349 13.93 -31.88 -21.22
C LEU A 349 13.73 -31.92 -22.73
N ILE A 350 14.83 -31.85 -23.49
CA ILE A 350 14.81 -31.88 -24.96
C ILE A 350 15.64 -33.08 -25.43
N ASP A 351 15.14 -33.91 -26.35
CA ASP A 351 15.90 -35.05 -26.86
C ASP A 351 16.93 -34.69 -27.96
N SER A 352 17.73 -35.67 -28.38
CA SER A 352 18.72 -35.50 -29.47
C SER A 352 18.14 -35.07 -30.82
N HIS A 353 16.84 -35.26 -31.05
CA HIS A 353 16.14 -34.83 -32.26
C HIS A 353 15.43 -33.48 -32.07
N LYS A 354 15.70 -32.77 -30.97
CA LYS A 354 15.10 -31.47 -30.61
C LYS A 354 13.62 -31.55 -30.28
N ASN A 355 13.09 -32.72 -29.93
CA ASN A 355 11.72 -32.83 -29.43
C ASN A 355 11.69 -32.46 -27.95
N LEU A 356 10.66 -31.70 -27.55
CA LEU A 356 10.38 -31.43 -26.14
C LEU A 356 9.77 -32.67 -25.50
N VAL A 357 10.50 -33.28 -24.57
CA VAL A 357 10.11 -34.51 -23.87
C VAL A 357 9.26 -34.18 -22.64
N ALA A 358 9.69 -33.20 -21.85
CA ALA A 358 9.01 -32.76 -20.65
C ALA A 358 9.21 -31.26 -20.44
N LYS A 359 8.21 -30.61 -19.83
CA LYS A 359 8.32 -29.23 -19.37
C LYS A 359 7.62 -29.02 -18.04
N THR A 360 8.13 -28.06 -17.27
CA THR A 360 7.39 -27.47 -16.15
C THR A 360 7.57 -25.97 -16.19
N TYR A 361 6.48 -25.26 -15.92
CA TYR A 361 6.45 -23.81 -15.73
C TYR A 361 6.06 -23.57 -14.28
N LEU A 362 6.91 -22.84 -13.55
CA LEU A 362 6.66 -22.45 -12.16
C LEU A 362 6.75 -20.94 -12.05
N MET A 363 5.97 -20.35 -11.16
CA MET A 363 6.23 -18.98 -10.73
C MET A 363 7.51 -18.97 -9.90
N THR A 364 8.47 -18.11 -10.26
CA THR A 364 9.71 -17.93 -9.49
C THR A 364 9.41 -17.40 -8.09
N ALA A 365 8.37 -16.56 -7.95
CA ALA A 365 7.87 -16.04 -6.68
C ALA A 365 8.97 -15.41 -5.78
N GLY A 366 9.96 -14.75 -6.41
CA GLY A 366 11.11 -14.17 -5.70
C GLY A 366 12.08 -15.20 -5.10
N ARG A 367 11.87 -16.51 -5.31
CA ARG A 367 12.64 -17.60 -4.73
C ARG A 367 13.25 -18.46 -5.83
N PRO A 368 14.24 -17.94 -6.59
CA PRO A 368 14.79 -18.63 -7.76
C PRO A 368 15.38 -20.00 -7.42
N LEU A 369 16.08 -20.13 -6.29
CA LEU A 369 16.65 -21.41 -5.87
C LEU A 369 15.56 -22.45 -5.56
N GLU A 370 14.54 -22.07 -4.78
CA GLU A 370 13.43 -22.97 -4.44
C GLU A 370 12.61 -23.34 -5.68
N ALA A 371 12.38 -22.39 -6.60
CA ALA A 371 11.67 -22.62 -7.84
C ALA A 371 12.42 -23.59 -8.76
N VAL A 372 13.74 -23.47 -8.87
CA VAL A 372 14.59 -24.43 -9.61
C VAL A 372 14.54 -25.81 -8.95
N GLN A 373 14.72 -25.89 -7.62
CA GLN A 373 14.65 -27.15 -6.88
C GLN A 373 13.30 -27.85 -7.08
N LYS A 374 12.20 -27.11 -6.96
CA LYS A 374 10.84 -27.61 -7.18
C LYS A 374 10.63 -28.04 -8.62
N GLY A 375 11.11 -27.27 -9.60
CA GLY A 375 11.01 -27.60 -11.01
C GLY A 375 11.75 -28.88 -11.37
N LEU A 376 12.97 -29.05 -10.84
CA LEU A 376 13.76 -30.27 -10.97
C LEU A 376 13.09 -31.45 -10.28
N SER A 377 12.50 -31.27 -9.08
CA SER A 377 11.75 -32.33 -8.39
C SER A 377 10.56 -32.81 -9.22
N ILE A 378 9.76 -31.89 -9.78
CA ILE A 378 8.58 -32.24 -10.58
C ILE A 378 8.96 -33.05 -11.83
N ILE A 379 10.05 -32.67 -12.51
CA ILE A 379 10.54 -33.44 -13.66
C ILE A 379 11.14 -34.77 -13.20
N GLY A 380 11.93 -34.75 -12.13
CA GLY A 380 12.58 -35.92 -11.54
C GLY A 380 11.58 -37.00 -11.13
N GLU A 381 10.52 -36.64 -10.42
CA GLU A 381 9.45 -37.58 -9.99
C GLU A 381 8.85 -38.37 -11.16
N LYS A 382 8.76 -37.76 -12.34
CA LYS A 382 8.16 -38.40 -13.53
C LYS A 382 9.18 -39.11 -14.43
N TRP A 383 10.39 -38.57 -14.54
CA TRP A 383 11.36 -38.98 -15.57
C TRP A 383 12.65 -39.59 -15.00
N ALA A 384 12.86 -39.55 -13.69
CA ALA A 384 14.02 -40.20 -13.07
C ALA A 384 14.06 -41.69 -13.46
N GLY A 385 15.21 -42.14 -13.94
CA GLY A 385 15.41 -43.52 -14.41
C GLY A 385 14.91 -43.82 -15.82
N ARG A 386 14.11 -42.95 -16.45
CA ARG A 386 13.66 -43.07 -17.86
C ARG A 386 14.51 -42.25 -18.84
N VAL A 387 15.22 -41.25 -18.33
CA VAL A 387 16.07 -40.36 -19.12
C VAL A 387 17.52 -40.38 -18.64
N ARG A 388 18.44 -40.04 -19.53
CA ARG A 388 19.83 -39.74 -19.24
C ARG A 388 20.09 -38.29 -19.66
N VAL A 389 20.28 -37.43 -18.66
CA VAL A 389 20.58 -36.00 -18.81
C VAL A 389 22.06 -35.81 -19.10
#